data_AF-A0A2L2YK38-F1
#
_entry.id   AF-A0A2L2YK38-F1
#
_cell.length_a   1.000
_cell.length_b   1.000
_cell.length_c   1.000
_cell.angle_alpha   90.00
_cell.angle_beta   90.00
_cell.angle_gamma   90.00
#
_symmetry.space_group_name_H-M   'P 1'
#
loop_
_entity.id
_entity.type
_entity.pdbx_description
1 polymer ?
#
loop_
_entity_poly.entity_id
_entity_poly.type
_entity_poly.pdbx_seq_one_letter_code
_entity_poly.pdbx_strand_id
1 'polypeptide(L)'
;VIEIFTYSPHPSKEYCTLLKQEAVVTIKNIPLSSYIEEYLAKTISSKANKGRQAMECVIGKIINEVLELTHKSVKGMDEITVTAKNGISVVEDFT
;
A
#
# COMPACT_ATOMS: atom_id res chain seq x y z
N VAL A 1 26.87 -5.88 6.02
CA VAL A 1 25.60 -5.52 6.70
C VAL A 1 24.56 -6.49 6.21
N ILE A 2 23.87 -7.17 7.11
CA ILE A 2 22.75 -8.06 6.78
C ILE A 2 21.49 -7.35 7.27
N GLU A 3 20.46 -7.29 6.44
CA GLU A 3 19.21 -6.61 6.76
C GLU A 3 18.05 -7.57 6.49
N ILE A 4 17.15 -7.69 7.47
CA ILE A 4 16.03 -8.62 7.44
C ILE A 4 14.75 -7.81 7.72
N PHE A 5 13.75 -8.02 6.86
CA PHE A 5 12.43 -7.43 6.99
C PHE A 5 11.42 -8.54 7.23
N THR A 6 10.60 -8.39 8.27
CA THR A 6 9.49 -9.30 8.56
C THR A 6 8.20 -8.51 8.63
N TYR A 7 7.21 -8.96 7.87
CA TYR A 7 5.85 -8.44 7.90
C TYR A 7 4.95 -9.45 8.60
N SER A 8 4.20 -9.00 9.60
CA SER A 8 3.23 -9.83 10.30
C SER A 8 1.96 -9.03 10.64
N PRO A 9 0.81 -9.69 10.85
CA PRO A 9 -0.36 -9.02 11.40
C PRO A 9 -0.04 -8.34 12.74
N HIS A 10 -0.61 -7.16 12.99
CA HIS A 10 -0.39 -6.47 14.25
C HIS A 10 -1.17 -7.17 15.38
N PRO A 11 -0.52 -7.53 16.51
CA PRO A 11 -1.12 -8.40 17.54
C PRO A 11 -2.37 -7.83 18.21
N SER A 12 -2.51 -6.50 18.23
CA SER A 12 -3.66 -5.80 18.85
C SER A 12 -4.51 -4.99 17.87
N LYS A 13 -4.18 -4.95 16.58
CA LYS A 13 -4.85 -4.09 15.59
C LYS A 13 -5.11 -4.89 14.33
N GLU A 14 -6.34 -5.34 14.18
CA GLU A 14 -6.75 -6.30 13.13
C GLU A 14 -6.40 -5.84 11.71
N TYR A 15 -6.51 -4.54 11.42
CA TYR A 15 -6.27 -3.97 10.09
C TYR A 15 -4.90 -3.30 9.94
N CYS A 16 -3.94 -3.63 10.81
CA CYS A 16 -2.59 -3.11 10.73
C CYS A 16 -1.58 -4.23 10.46
N THR A 17 -0.58 -3.91 9.63
CA THR A 17 0.60 -4.77 9.46
C THR A 17 1.73 -4.22 10.32
N LEU A 18 2.37 -5.10 11.10
CA LEU A 18 3.60 -4.80 11.81
C LEU A 18 4.79 -5.08 10.89
N LEU A 19 5.66 -4.08 10.73
CA LEU A 19 6.94 -4.20 10.05
C LEU A 19 8.05 -4.25 11.10
N LYS A 20 8.82 -5.35 11.11
CA LYS A 20 10.05 -5.47 11.90
C LYS A 20 11.25 -5.44 10.97
N GLN A 21 12.17 -4.52 11.22
CA GLN A 21 13.42 -4.37 10.46
C GLN A 21 14.60 -4.58 11.41
N GLU A 22 15.44 -5.55 11.09
CA GLU A 22 16.62 -5.91 11.86
C GLU A 22 17.85 -5.81 10.96
N ALA A 23 18.89 -5.13 11.46
CA ALA A 23 20.13 -4.96 10.72
C ALA A 23 21.31 -5.40 11.59
N VAL A 24 22.10 -6.35 11.09
CA VAL A 24 23.31 -6.85 11.74
C VAL A 24 24.53 -6.25 11.05
N VAL A 25 25.37 -5.62 11.86
CA VAL A 25 26.56 -4.90 11.42
C VAL A 25 27.78 -5.54 12.06
N THR A 26 28.71 -6.00 11.23
CA THR A 26 30.00 -6.53 11.69
C THR A 26 31.10 -5.59 11.23
N ILE A 27 31.83 -5.01 12.19
CA ILE A 27 32.96 -4.12 11.94
C ILE A 27 34.22 -4.86 12.41
N LYS A 28 35.26 -4.91 11.58
CA LYS A 28 36.54 -5.56 11.94
C LYS A 28 37.70 -4.58 11.74
N ASN A 29 38.64 -4.57 12.69
CA ASN A 29 39.95 -3.91 12.61
C ASN A 29 39.95 -2.39 12.36
N ILE A 30 39.10 -1.60 13.02
CA ILE A 30 39.10 -0.13 12.87
C ILE A 30 38.86 0.56 14.22
N PRO A 31 39.66 1.58 14.60
CA PRO A 31 39.26 2.52 15.65
C PRO A 31 38.06 3.35 15.15
N LEU A 32 37.23 3.87 16.06
CA LEU A 32 35.98 4.62 15.76
C LEU A 32 34.71 3.77 15.58
N SER A 33 34.58 2.65 16.29
CA SER A 33 33.36 1.83 16.30
C SER A 33 32.08 2.64 16.56
N SER A 34 32.11 3.57 17.52
CA SER A 34 30.94 4.38 17.90
C SER A 34 30.46 5.34 16.80
N TYR A 35 31.38 5.98 16.06
CA TYR A 35 31.01 6.89 14.96
C TYR A 35 30.37 6.12 13.81
N ILE A 36 30.94 4.97 13.46
CA ILE A 36 30.41 4.11 12.39
C ILE A 36 29.07 3.52 12.80
N GLU A 37 28.91 3.13 14.07
CA GLU A 37 27.64 2.67 14.63
C GLU A 37 26.56 3.76 14.52
N GLU A 38 26.85 4.99 14.95
CA GLU A 38 25.89 6.10 14.87
C GLU A 38 25.55 6.47 13.42
N TYR A 39 26.55 6.53 12.54
CA TYR A 39 26.34 6.80 11.12
C TYR A 39 25.45 5.75 10.46
N LEU A 40 25.71 4.47 10.77
CA LEU A 40 24.97 3.38 10.18
C LEU A 40 23.56 3.25 10.76
N ALA A 41 23.39 3.50 12.06
CA ALA A 41 22.08 3.61 12.70
C ALA A 41 21.23 4.71 12.05
N LYS A 42 21.81 5.90 11.82
CA LYS A 42 21.13 6.99 11.09
C LYS A 42 20.78 6.59 9.67
N THR A 43 21.69 5.92 8.97
CA THR A 43 21.48 5.48 7.58
C THR A 43 20.36 4.45 7.48
N ILE A 44 20.36 3.43 8.35
CA ILE A 44 19.33 2.38 8.39
C ILE A 44 17.97 2.99 8.75
N SER A 45 17.92 3.86 9.77
CA SER A 45 16.68 4.56 10.17
C SER A 45 16.13 5.43 9.03
N SER A 46 16.99 6.17 8.32
CA SER A 46 16.57 6.97 7.16
C SER A 46 15.98 6.10 6.05
N LYS A 47 16.60 4.95 5.75
CA LYS A 47 16.12 4.01 4.73
C LYS A 47 14.81 3.33 5.13
N ALA A 48 14.68 2.94 6.40
CA ALA A 48 13.44 2.38 6.96
C ALA A 48 12.25 3.32 6.74
N ASN A 49 12.44 4.61 7.04
CA ASN A 49 11.39 5.61 6.89
C ASN A 49 11.00 5.81 5.42
N LYS A 50 11.97 5.85 4.50
CA LYS A 50 11.69 5.91 3.05
C LYS A 50 10.96 4.67 2.55
N GLY A 51 11.35 3.48 3.00
CA GLY A 51 10.68 2.23 2.68
C GLY A 51 9.21 2.22 3.13
N ARG A 52 8.95 2.68 4.36
CA ARG A 52 7.58 2.87 4.87
C ARG A 52 6.76 3.80 3.98
N GLN A 53 7.29 4.99 3.66
CA GLN A 53 6.60 5.96 2.81
C GLN A 53 6.31 5.40 1.41
N ALA A 54 7.26 4.66 0.82
CA ALA A 54 7.07 4.02 -0.47
C ALA A 54 5.93 2.98 -0.43
N MET A 55 5.88 2.16 0.62
CA MET A 55 4.79 1.18 0.79
C MET A 55 3.43 1.87 0.98
N GLU A 56 3.37 2.94 1.78
CA GLU A 56 2.14 3.75 1.94
C GLU A 56 1.69 4.36 0.61
N CYS A 57 2.62 4.84 -0.22
CA CYS A 57 2.32 5.34 -1.56
C CYS A 57 1.71 4.25 -2.46
N VAL A 58 2.29 3.04 -2.46
CA VAL A 58 1.79 1.91 -3.26
C VAL A 58 0.40 1.47 -2.78
N ILE A 59 0.20 1.34 -1.47
CA ILE A 59 -1.10 0.99 -0.89
C ILE A 59 -2.16 2.02 -1.27
N GLY A 60 -1.85 3.32 -1.16
CA GLY A 60 -2.76 4.39 -1.55
C GLY A 60 -3.16 4.33 -3.03
N LYS A 61 -2.21 4.02 -3.93
CA LYS A 61 -2.50 3.85 -5.36
C LYS A 61 -3.43 2.68 -5.62
N ILE A 62 -3.18 1.53 -5.00
CA ILE A 62 -4.03 0.33 -5.14
C ILE A 62 -5.45 0.63 -4.66
N ILE A 63 -5.61 1.26 -3.48
CA ILE A 63 -6.93 1.64 -2.96
C ILE A 63 -7.66 2.54 -3.95
N ASN A 64 -6.96 3.55 -4.49
CA ASN A 64 -7.55 4.45 -5.47
C ASN A 64 -7.97 3.73 -6.76
N GLU A 65 -7.14 2.84 -7.29
CA GLU A 65 -7.44 2.05 -8.49
C GLU A 65 -8.67 1.16 -8.30
N VAL A 66 -8.81 0.52 -7.13
CA VAL A 66 -9.98 -0.32 -6.81
C VAL A 66 -11.26 0.50 -6.67
N LEU A 67 -11.18 1.68 -6.05
CA LEU A 67 -12.31 2.60 -5.95
C LEU A 67 -12.76 3.09 -7.34
N GLU A 68 -11.81 3.47 -8.19
CA GLU A 68 -12.08 3.89 -9.56
C GLU A 68 -12.74 2.78 -10.40
N LEU A 69 -12.27 1.54 -10.27
CA LEU A 69 -12.88 0.38 -10.94
C LEU A 69 -14.32 0.15 -10.49
N THR A 70 -14.57 0.26 -9.19
CA THR A 70 -15.92 0.10 -8.62
C THR A 70 -16.87 1.17 -9.14
N HIS A 71 -16.43 2.43 -9.13
CA HIS A 71 -17.22 3.56 -9.61
C HIS A 71 -17.56 3.43 -11.11
N LYS A 72 -16.59 3.02 -11.95
CA LYS A 72 -16.81 2.77 -13.38
C LYS A 72 -17.83 1.67 -13.64
N SER A 73 -17.76 0.58 -12.87
CA SER A 73 -18.67 -0.55 -13.04
C SER A 73 -20.10 -0.22 -12.63
N VAL A 74 -20.29 0.53 -11.54
CA VAL A 74 -21.62 1.00 -11.10
C VAL A 74 -22.23 1.93 -12.14
N LYS A 75 -21.46 2.92 -12.61
CA LYS A 75 -21.92 3.85 -13.64
C LYS A 75 -22.32 3.13 -14.93
N GLY A 76 -21.53 2.15 -15.38
CA GLY A 76 -21.87 1.35 -16.55
C GLY A 76 -23.17 0.56 -16.39
N MET A 77 -23.46 0.03 -15.19
CA MET A 77 -24.71 -0.65 -14.90
C MET A 77 -25.91 0.30 -14.88
N ASP A 78 -25.75 1.49 -14.31
CA ASP A 78 -26.80 2.52 -14.30
C ASP A 78 -27.16 2.95 -15.72
N GLU A 79 -26.16 3.18 -16.58
CA GLU A 79 -26.37 3.50 -17.99
C GLU A 79 -27.16 2.39 -18.71
N ILE A 80 -26.78 1.12 -18.53
CA ILE A 80 -27.51 -0.04 -19.10
C ILE A 80 -28.95 -0.09 -18.59
N THR A 81 -29.16 0.11 -17.29
CA THR A 81 -30.50 0.08 -16.67
C THR A 81 -31.39 1.19 -17.21
N VAL A 82 -30.84 2.40 -17.38
CA VAL A 82 -31.56 3.53 -17.96
C VAL A 82 -31.91 3.26 -19.42
N THR A 83 -30.97 2.75 -20.23
CA THR A 83 -31.26 2.38 -21.63
C THR A 83 -32.33 1.29 -21.72
N ALA A 84 -32.29 0.28 -20.84
CA ALA A 84 -33.32 -0.77 -20.81
C ALA A 84 -34.70 -0.20 -20.46
N LYS A 85 -34.81 0.68 -19.45
CA LYS A 85 -36.08 1.33 -19.07
C LYS A 85 -36.65 2.18 -20.19
N ASN A 86 -35.82 2.98 -20.84
CA ASN A 86 -36.24 3.83 -21.96
C ASN A 86 -36.65 3.00 -23.19
N GLY A 87 -35.98 1.86 -23.43
CA GLY A 87 -36.37 0.93 -24.48
C GLY A 87 -37.73 0.27 -24.22
N ILE A 88 -38.01 -0.13 -22.96
CA ILE A 88 -39.29 -0.75 -22.57
C ILE A 88 -40.46 0.24 -22.70
N SER A 89 -40.30 1.49 -22.27
CA SER A 89 -41.36 2.51 -22.41
C SER A 89 -41.74 2.77 -23.88
N VAL A 90 -40.80 2.64 -24.81
CA VAL A 90 -41.07 2.79 -26.25
C VAL A 90 -41.90 1.63 -26.82
N VAL A 91 -41.83 0.44 -26.21
CA VAL A 91 -42.61 -0.74 -26.64
C VAL A 91 -44.02 -0.72 -26.07
N GLU A 92 -44.21 -0.17 -24.86
CA GLU A 92 -45.53 0.02 -24.24
C GLU A 92 -46.37 1.08 -24.98
N ASP A 93 -45.76 2.11 -25.57
CA ASP A 93 -46.46 3.13 -26.40
C ASP A 93 -46.97 2.60 -27.75
N PHE A 94 -46.60 1.37 -28.15
CA PHE A 94 -46.97 0.77 -29.44
C PHE A 94 -47.99 -0.39 -29.34
N THR A 95 -48.50 -0.70 -28.15
CA THR A 95 -49.52 -1.73 -27.89
C THR A 95 -50.80 -1.10 -27.37
#